data_AF-A0A6I2VJJ5-F1
#
_entry.id   AF-A0A6I2VJJ5-F1
#
_cell.length_a   1.000
_cell.length_b   1.000
_cell.length_c   1.000
_cell.angle_alpha   90.00
_cell.angle_beta   90.00
_cell.angle_gamma   90.00
#
_symmetry.space_group_name_H-M   'P 1'
#
loop_
_entity.id
_entity.type
_entity.pdbx_description
1 polymer ?
#
loop_
_entity_poly.entity_id
_entity_poly.type
_entity_poly.pdbx_seq_one_letter_code
_entity_poly.pdbx_strand_id
1 'polypeptide(L)' 'MTPAEVAALFRVDPKTVTRWAEAGKLSAVRTLGGHRRYRHDEVQNLLVASSISGAASYVGESS' A
#
# COMPACT_ATOMS: atom_id res chain seq x y z
N MET A 1 8.36 7.54 3.11
CA MET A 1 8.06 6.42 4.03
C MET A 1 9.00 5.25 3.79
N THR A 2 9.36 4.50 4.84
CA THR A 2 10.14 3.25 4.78
C THR A 2 9.24 2.05 4.44
N PRO A 3 9.81 0.90 4.01
CA PRO A 3 9.03 -0.33 3.84
C PRO A 3 8.30 -0.76 5.13
N ALA A 4 8.93 -0.57 6.30
CA ALA A 4 8.37 -0.95 7.59
C ALA A 4 7.15 -0.07 7.97
N GLU A 5 7.22 1.24 7.74
CA GLU A 5 6.09 2.15 7.98
C GLU A 5 4.88 1.79 7.11
N VAL A 6 5.10 1.53 5.81
CA VAL A 6 4.03 1.13 4.90
C VAL A 6 3.45 -0.23 5.30
N ALA A 7 4.31 -1.19 5.65
CA ALA A 7 3.91 -2.52 6.11
C ALA A 7 3.00 -2.46 7.33
N ALA A 8 3.34 -1.62 8.32
CA ALA A 8 2.51 -1.42 9.51
C ALA A 8 1.11 -0.89 9.18
N LEU A 9 1.00 0.05 8.23
CA LEU A 9 -0.30 0.62 7.82
C LEU A 9 -1.19 -0.42 7.14
N PHE A 10 -0.62 -1.24 6.24
CA PHE A 10 -1.35 -2.28 5.53
C PHE A 10 -1.47 -3.60 6.32
N ARG A 11 -0.85 -3.70 7.50
CA ARG A 11 -0.76 -4.92 8.31
C ARG A 11 -0.18 -6.11 7.55
N VAL A 12 0.86 -5.87 6.77
CA VAL A 12 1.59 -6.88 5.99
C VAL A 12 3.07 -6.92 6.38
N ASP A 13 3.82 -7.87 5.84
CA ASP A 13 5.28 -7.92 5.98
C ASP A 13 5.98 -6.89 5.05
N PRO A 14 7.10 -6.26 5.47
CA PRO A 14 7.87 -5.34 4.61
C PRO A 14 8.35 -5.93 3.27
N LYS A 15 8.58 -7.25 3.20
CA LYS A 15 8.91 -7.94 1.94
C LYS A 15 7.73 -7.94 0.98
N THR A 16 6.50 -7.98 1.48
CA THR A 16 5.28 -7.83 0.66
C THR A 16 5.21 -6.44 0.03
N VAL A 17 5.52 -5.38 0.79
CA VAL A 17 5.59 -4.01 0.26
C VAL A 17 6.69 -3.88 -0.80
N THR A 18 7.83 -4.55 -0.59
CA THR A 18 8.91 -4.61 -1.58
C THR A 18 8.45 -5.27 -2.88
N ARG A 19 7.72 -6.39 -2.78
CA ARG A 19 7.14 -7.09 -3.94
C ARG A 19 6.10 -6.24 -4.68
N TRP A 20 5.29 -5.44 -3.99
CA TRP A 20 4.37 -4.52 -4.65
C TRP A 20 5.11 -3.49 -5.50
N ALA A 21 6.22 -2.96 -5.00
CA ALA A 21 7.06 -2.05 -5.77
C ALA A 21 7.70 -2.71 -7.00
N GLU A 22 8.14 -3.96 -6.87
CA GLU A 22 8.69 -4.73 -7.98
C GLU A 22 7.64 -5.08 -9.03
N ALA A 23 6.40 -5.32 -8.59
CA ALA A 23 5.25 -5.56 -9.45
C ALA A 23 4.63 -4.27 -10.02
N GLY A 24 5.19 -3.09 -9.74
CA GLY A 24 4.66 -1.80 -10.21
C GLY A 24 3.33 -1.37 -9.58
N LYS A 25 2.91 -2.00 -8.48
CA LYS A 25 1.66 -1.70 -7.75
C LYS A 25 1.80 -0.54 -6.76
N LEU A 26 3.03 -0.16 -6.44
CA LEU A 26 3.34 0.94 -5.53
C LEU A 26 4.65 1.60 -5.98
N SER A 27 4.63 2.90 -6.22
CA SER A 27 5.81 3.61 -6.70
C SER A 27 6.87 3.70 -5.61
N ALA A 28 8.13 3.42 -5.97
CA ALA A 28 9.25 3.46 -5.04
C ALA A 28 10.45 4.20 -5.63
N VAL A 29 11.03 5.10 -4.85
CA VAL A 29 12.32 5.74 -5.14
C VAL A 29 13.41 4.99 -4.38
N ARG A 30 14.56 4.77 -5.00
CA ARG A 30 15.73 4.20 -4.33
C ARG A 30 16.64 5.31 -3.81
N THR A 31 17.07 5.14 -2.56
CA THR A 31 18.17 5.93 -1.99
C THR A 31 19.51 5.51 -2.61
N LEU A 32 20.56 6.30 -2.39
CA LEU A 32 21.93 5.96 -2.84
C LEU A 32 22.40 4.60 -2.30
N GLY A 33 21.96 4.20 -1.11
CA GLY A 33 22.24 2.88 -0.51
C GLY A 33 21.31 1.74 -0.96
N GLY A 34 20.44 1.97 -1.96
CA GLY A 34 19.56 0.94 -2.52
C GLY A 34 18.27 0.68 -1.74
N HIS A 35 18.09 1.25 -0.55
CA HIS A 35 16.84 1.16 0.20
C HIS A 35 15.71 1.91 -0.50
N ARG A 36 14.50 1.35 -0.46
CA ARG A 36 13.29 1.93 -1.07
C ARG A 36 12.64 2.97 -0.16
N ARG A 37 12.06 4.00 -0.76
CA ARG A 37 11.22 5.02 -0.13
C ARG A 37 9.94 5.20 -0.93
N TYR A 38 8.84 5.36 -0.20
CA TYR A 38 7.49 5.48 -0.74
C TYR A 38 6.92 6.87 -0.47
N ARG A 39 6.10 7.38 -1.39
CA ARG A 39 5.40 8.66 -1.21
C ARG A 39 4.25 8.50 -0.24
N HIS A 40 4.09 9.46 0.66
CA HIS A 40 3.05 9.40 1.69
C HIS A 40 1.65 9.44 1.07
N ASP A 41 1.41 10.39 0.17
CA ASP A 41 0.08 10.61 -0.42
C ASP A 41 -0.42 9.39 -1.22
N GLU A 42 0.47 8.74 -1.98
CA GLU A 42 0.15 7.51 -2.71
C GLU A 42 -0.24 6.37 -1.76
N VAL A 43 0.52 6.19 -0.68
CA VAL A 43 0.24 5.19 0.36
C VAL A 43 -1.11 5.46 1.04
N GLN A 44 -1.42 6.71 1.37
CA GLN A 44 -2.70 7.09 1.96
C GLN A 44 -3.86 6.85 0.99
N ASN A 45 -3.72 7.25 -0.28
CA ASN A 45 -4.75 7.01 -1.29
C ASN A 45 -5.04 5.51 -1.46
N LEU A 46 -4.02 4.66 -1.43
CA LEU A 46 -4.19 3.21 -1.50
C LEU A 46 -4.87 2.61 -0.27
N LEU A 47 -4.61 3.15 0.94
CA LEU A 47 -5.33 2.73 2.16
C LEU A 47 -6.82 3.06 2.07
N VAL A 48 -7.15 4.27 1.62
CA VAL A 48 -8.54 4.70 1.41
C VAL A 48 -9.20 3.82 0.35
N ALA A 49 -8.57 3.63 -0.81
CA ALA A 49 -9.09 2.76 -1.87
C ALA A 49 -9.32 1.32 -1.39
N SER A 50 -8.37 0.75 -0.64
CA SER A 50 -8.50 -0.60 -0.06
C SER A 50 -9.65 -0.71 0.95
N SER A 51 -9.97 0.36 1.68
CA SER A 51 -11.10 0.37 2.61
C SER A 51 -12.44 0.46 1.89
N ILE A 52 -12.52 1.24 0.81
CA ILE A 52 -13.73 1.40 0.00
C ILE A 52 -14.08 0.09 -0.73
N SER A 53 -13.09 -0.64 -1.25
CA SER A 53 -13.32 -1.93 -1.90
C SER A 53 -13.91 -2.99 -0.96
N GLY A 54 -13.71 -2.88 0.36
CA GLY A 54 -14.36 -3.76 1.34
C GLY A 54 -15.79 -3.32 1.70
N ALA A 55 -16.06 -2.01 1.67
CA ALA A 55 -17.36 -1.43 1.99
C ALA A 55 -18.36 -1.52 0.83
N ALA A 56 -17.90 -1.38 -0.41
CA ALA A 56 -18.76 -1.48 -1.61
C ALA A 56 -19.39 -2.87 -1.78
N SER A 57 -18.74 -3.93 -1.27
CA SER A 57 -19.26 -5.30 -1.28
C SER A 57 -20.42 -5.54 -0.31
N TYR A 58 -20.68 -4.61 0.63
CA TYR A 58 -21.76 -4.70 1.61
C TYR A 58 -23.05 -3.98 1.18
N VAL A 59 -23.02 -3.22 0.08
CA VAL A 59 -24.18 -2.45 -0.40
C VAL A 59 -24.84 -3.20 -1.57
N GLY A 60 -25.47 -4.34 -1.29
CA GLY A 60 -26.25 -5.04 -2.30
C GLY A 60 -26.63 -6.47 -1.94
N GLU A 61 -27.54 -6.66 -0.96
CA GLU A 61 -28.48 -7.78 -0.90
C GLU A 61 -29.49 -7.52 0.25
N SER A 62 -30.41 -6.58 0.07
CA SER A 62 -31.55 -6.40 0.98
C SER A 62 -32.66 -5.64 0.27
N SER A 63 -33.44 -6.33 -0.57
CA SER A 63 -34.89 -6.15 -0.81
C SER A 63 -35.37 -7.10 -1.90
#